data_AF-A0A6P0RKC2-F1
#
_entry.id   AF-A0A6P0RKC2-F1
#
_cell.length_a   1.000
_cell.length_b   1.000
_cell.length_c   1.000
_cell.angle_alpha   90.00
_cell.angle_beta   90.00
_cell.angle_gamma   90.00
#
_symmetry.space_group_name_H-M   'P 1'
#
loop_
_entity.id
_entity.type
_entity.pdbx_description
1 polymer ?
#
loop_
_entity_poly.entity_id
_entity_poly.type
_entity_poly.pdbx_seq_one_letter_code
_entity_poly.pdbx_strand_id
1 'polypeptide(L)'
;MKNLKLIQGIKTGFSLVIINLVLAFIGLEAVSLGFYFSQEKQLFYSRKDTISKVREELEKTGTRLGTDINNQSILERLHPFFGYVLKEGSFTHEESGIKINNYGLVSKYDYPFIKTNKNQFIIGVFGGSVANDIVVNSDVNQARGNQGFIEYLKQIPQLKDKEIIILSFASGGYKQPQQLLMLNYFLSIGQEFDLVINIDGFNEVALSYQNNQERIDLSEDRLVGKE
;
A
#
# COMPACT_ATOMS: atom_id res chain seq x y z
N MET A 1 50.00 52.23 4.97
CA MET A 1 50.41 51.04 5.76
C MET A 1 49.35 50.50 6.74
N LYS A 2 48.38 51.29 7.23
CA LYS A 2 47.30 50.81 8.14
C LYS A 2 46.30 49.83 7.50
N ASN A 3 45.92 50.03 6.23
CA ASN A 3 44.91 49.19 5.56
C ASN A 3 45.39 47.76 5.23
N LEU A 4 46.70 47.53 5.05
CA LEU A 4 47.23 46.19 4.77
C LEU A 4 47.16 45.27 6.00
N LYS A 5 47.43 45.82 7.19
CA LYS A 5 47.36 45.07 8.47
C LYS A 5 45.93 44.68 8.84
N LEU A 6 44.95 45.52 8.50
CA LEU A 6 43.52 45.24 8.73
C LEU A 6 43.03 44.07 7.87
N ILE A 7 43.41 44.04 6.58
CA ILE A 7 43.05 42.96 5.63
C ILE A 7 43.72 41.64 6.01
N GLN A 8 44.97 41.67 6.48
CA GLN A 8 45.65 40.49 7.02
C GLN A 8 44.97 39.95 8.28
N GLY A 9 44.60 40.82 9.23
CA GLY A 9 43.89 40.41 10.45
C GLY A 9 42.52 39.78 10.18
N ILE A 10 41.77 40.30 9.20
CA ILE A 10 40.48 39.73 8.77
C ILE A 10 40.67 38.35 8.14
N LYS A 11 41.69 38.17 7.28
CA LYS A 11 42.01 36.86 6.68
C LYS A 11 42.40 35.83 7.76
N THR A 12 43.24 36.21 8.72
CA THR A 12 43.66 35.31 9.80
C THR A 12 42.50 34.95 10.74
N GLY A 13 41.64 35.91 11.07
CA GLY A 13 40.42 35.66 11.86
C GLY A 13 39.44 34.73 11.15
N PHE A 14 39.21 34.93 9.85
CA PHE A 14 38.35 34.06 9.05
C PHE A 14 38.91 32.63 8.93
N SER A 15 40.23 32.49 8.73
CA SER A 15 40.88 31.17 8.73
C SER A 15 40.72 30.45 10.07
N LEU A 16 40.83 31.16 11.20
CA LEU A 16 40.63 30.57 12.53
C LEU A 16 39.19 30.08 12.73
N VAL A 17 38.20 30.84 12.27
CA VAL A 17 36.79 30.42 12.34
C VAL A 17 36.56 29.17 11.49
N ILE A 18 37.11 29.11 10.27
CA ILE A 18 37.00 27.92 9.42
C ILE A 18 37.65 26.70 10.08
N ILE A 19 38.87 26.85 10.62
CA ILE A 19 39.56 25.75 11.30
C ILE A 19 38.72 25.24 12.48
N ASN A 20 38.17 26.13 13.30
CA ASN A 20 37.33 25.74 14.43
C ASN A 20 36.03 25.07 13.98
N LEU A 21 35.41 25.51 12.89
CA LEU A 21 34.23 24.86 12.32
C LEU A 21 34.55 23.45 11.82
N VAL A 22 35.65 23.28 11.07
CA VAL A 22 36.09 21.97 10.60
C VAL A 22 36.36 21.03 11.79
N LEU A 23 37.07 21.52 12.81
CA LEU A 23 37.32 20.74 14.03
C LEU A 23 36.01 20.39 14.77
N ALA A 24 35.05 21.30 14.81
CA ALA A 24 33.74 21.05 15.42
C ALA A 24 32.96 19.97 14.66
N PHE A 25 32.96 20.00 13.33
CA PHE A 25 32.30 18.97 12.52
C PHE A 25 32.98 17.60 12.69
N ILE A 26 34.31 17.55 12.66
CA ILE A 26 35.06 16.31 12.92
C ILE A 26 34.76 15.78 14.33
N GLY A 27 34.74 16.66 15.33
CA GLY A 27 34.40 16.30 16.71
C GLY A 27 32.98 15.77 16.85
N LEU A 28 32.01 16.45 16.23
CA LEU A 28 30.60 16.04 16.22
C LEU A 28 30.45 14.65 15.58
N GLU A 29 31.10 14.44 14.44
CA GLU A 29 31.09 13.16 13.74
C GLU A 29 31.74 12.06 14.57
N ALA A 30 32.91 12.30 15.17
CA ALA A 30 33.60 11.33 16.03
C ALA A 30 32.77 10.95 17.27
N VAL A 31 32.14 11.93 17.93
CA VAL A 31 31.25 11.68 19.08
C VAL A 31 30.01 10.89 18.64
N SER A 32 29.41 11.27 17.51
CA SER A 32 28.23 10.58 16.98
C SER A 32 28.53 9.13 16.59
N LEU A 33 29.68 8.89 15.93
CA LEU A 33 30.15 7.57 15.57
C LEU A 33 30.49 6.73 16.80
N GLY A 34 31.12 7.33 17.81
CA GLY A 34 31.43 6.66 19.09
C GLY A 34 30.17 6.27 19.86
N PHE A 35 29.19 7.18 19.93
CA PHE A 35 27.88 6.90 20.54
C PHE A 35 27.14 5.78 19.78
N TYR A 36 27.11 5.84 18.45
CA TYR A 36 26.52 4.81 17.61
C TYR A 36 27.20 3.45 17.84
N PHE A 37 28.54 3.40 17.83
CA PHE A 37 29.28 2.16 18.06
C PHE A 37 29.05 1.59 19.47
N SER A 38 28.89 2.46 20.47
CA SER A 38 28.57 2.04 21.84
C SER A 38 27.24 1.28 21.91
N GLN A 39 26.21 1.77 21.20
CA GLN A 39 24.89 1.14 21.14
C GLN A 39 24.84 -0.07 20.21
N GLU A 40 25.30 0.08 18.98
CA GLU A 40 25.05 -0.88 17.89
C GLU A 40 26.18 -1.92 17.74
N LYS A 41 27.31 -1.72 18.43
CA LYS A 41 28.52 -2.57 18.37
C LYS A 41 29.07 -2.79 16.95
N GLN A 42 28.75 -1.88 16.03
CA GLN A 42 29.17 -1.89 14.63
C GLN A 42 29.51 -0.47 14.17
N LEU A 43 30.46 -0.33 13.24
CA LEU A 43 30.81 0.97 12.69
C LEU A 43 29.74 1.42 11.69
N PHE A 44 29.30 2.67 11.77
CA PHE A 44 28.23 3.22 10.93
C PHE A 44 28.47 3.03 9.43
N TYR A 45 29.69 3.33 8.96
CA TYR A 45 30.08 3.21 7.54
C TYR A 45 30.36 1.77 7.08
N SER A 46 30.53 0.83 8.01
CA SER A 46 30.69 -0.59 7.69
C SER A 46 29.43 -1.41 7.99
N ARG A 47 28.31 -0.72 8.27
CA ARG A 47 27.04 -1.37 8.53
C ARG A 47 26.67 -2.19 7.30
N LYS A 48 26.55 -3.51 7.47
CA LYS A 48 25.90 -4.35 6.45
C LYS A 48 24.50 -3.80 6.25
N ASP A 49 24.16 -3.47 5.00
CA ASP A 49 22.94 -2.80 4.60
C ASP A 49 21.77 -3.08 5.53
N THR A 50 21.31 -2.07 6.26
CA THR A 50 20.04 -2.07 7.00
C THR A 50 18.89 -2.59 6.15
N ILE A 51 19.00 -2.37 4.83
CA ILE A 51 18.09 -2.88 3.82
C ILE A 51 17.92 -4.40 3.95
N SER A 52 18.97 -5.17 4.27
CA SER A 52 18.86 -6.62 4.43
C SER A 52 18.04 -7.05 5.65
N LYS A 53 18.18 -6.37 6.79
CA LYS A 53 17.37 -6.64 8.00
C LYS A 53 15.94 -6.13 7.88
N VAL A 54 15.76 -4.92 7.33
CA VAL A 54 14.43 -4.37 7.00
C VAL A 54 13.74 -5.25 5.97
N ARG A 55 14.48 -5.81 5.00
CA ARG A 55 13.97 -6.77 4.02
C ARG A 55 13.59 -8.10 4.65
N GLU A 56 14.41 -8.64 5.54
CA GLU A 56 14.08 -9.85 6.30
C GLU A 56 12.84 -9.64 7.17
N GLU A 57 12.68 -8.44 7.75
CA GLU A 57 11.48 -8.05 8.50
C GLU A 57 10.26 -7.84 7.57
N LEU A 58 10.41 -7.21 6.41
CA LEU A 58 9.33 -7.00 5.43
C LEU A 58 8.83 -8.31 4.81
N GLU A 59 9.76 -9.23 4.50
CA GLU A 59 9.45 -10.60 4.08
C GLU A 59 8.73 -11.37 5.21
N LYS A 60 9.05 -11.09 6.48
CA LYS A 60 8.34 -11.64 7.66
C LYS A 60 7.00 -10.97 7.96
N THR A 61 6.82 -9.70 7.61
CA THR A 61 5.58 -8.91 7.80
C THR A 61 4.62 -8.98 6.61
N GLY A 62 4.87 -9.85 5.63
CA GLY A 62 3.90 -10.18 4.58
C GLY A 62 4.02 -9.36 3.30
N THR A 63 4.98 -8.42 3.20
CA THR A 63 5.20 -7.66 1.97
C THR A 63 5.85 -8.58 0.94
N ARG A 64 5.03 -9.22 0.09
CA ARG A 64 5.53 -10.15 -0.94
C ARG A 64 6.43 -9.36 -1.89
N LEU A 65 7.73 -9.67 -1.91
CA LEU A 65 8.63 -9.20 -2.96
C LEU A 65 8.45 -10.13 -4.16
N GLY A 66 8.44 -9.57 -5.37
CA GLY A 66 8.26 -10.34 -6.61
C GLY A 66 9.24 -11.52 -6.71
N THR A 67 8.85 -12.56 -7.45
CA THR A 67 9.58 -13.84 -7.58
C THR A 67 10.94 -13.74 -8.29
N ASP A 68 11.33 -12.57 -8.78
CA ASP A 68 12.56 -12.36 -9.54
C ASP A 68 13.55 -11.48 -8.78
N ILE A 69 14.72 -12.05 -8.47
CA ILE A 69 15.78 -11.49 -7.61
C ILE A 69 16.32 -10.16 -8.17
N ASN A 70 16.12 -9.93 -9.48
CA ASN A 70 16.56 -8.72 -10.20
C ASN A 70 15.46 -7.67 -10.38
N ASN A 71 14.18 -7.97 -10.08
CA ASN A 71 13.05 -7.06 -10.29
C ASN A 71 12.33 -6.78 -8.96
N GLN A 72 13.07 -6.13 -8.05
CA GLN A 72 12.67 -5.78 -6.70
C GLN A 72 11.54 -4.74 -6.67
N SER A 73 10.32 -5.13 -7.01
CA SER A 73 9.17 -4.28 -6.75
C SER A 73 8.37 -4.79 -5.57
N ILE A 74 8.38 -4.01 -4.50
CA ILE A 74 7.45 -4.11 -3.39
C ILE A 74 6.03 -4.26 -3.97
N LEU A 75 5.40 -5.42 -3.78
CA LEU A 75 4.07 -5.70 -4.32
C LEU A 75 2.97 -4.99 -3.52
N GLU A 76 3.18 -4.76 -2.22
CA GLU A 76 2.24 -4.08 -1.33
C GLU A 76 2.77 -2.71 -0.91
N ARG A 77 2.00 -1.66 -1.19
CA ARG A 77 2.35 -0.26 -0.92
C ARG A 77 1.41 0.31 0.12
N LEU A 78 1.91 1.18 0.98
CA LEU A 78 1.06 1.92 1.92
C LEU A 78 0.38 3.09 1.19
N HIS A 79 -0.93 3.17 1.27
CA HIS A 79 -1.76 4.29 0.83
C HIS A 79 -2.31 5.02 2.07
N PRO A 80 -2.18 6.37 2.14
CA PRO A 80 -2.56 7.14 3.34
C PRO A 80 -4.00 6.92 3.84
N PHE A 81 -4.93 6.59 2.92
CA PHE A 81 -6.34 6.41 3.25
C PHE A 81 -6.82 4.96 3.22
N PHE A 82 -6.09 4.05 2.55
CA PHE A 82 -6.58 2.68 2.31
C PHE A 82 -5.81 1.63 3.12
N GLY A 83 -4.75 2.04 3.83
CA GLY A 83 -3.84 1.08 4.45
C GLY A 83 -2.90 0.53 3.38
N TYR A 84 -2.92 -0.77 3.11
CA TYR A 84 -2.07 -1.36 2.08
C TYR A 84 -2.83 -1.53 0.76
N VAL A 85 -2.16 -1.35 -0.38
CA VAL A 85 -2.66 -1.56 -1.73
C VAL A 85 -1.62 -2.31 -2.55
N LEU A 86 -2.00 -2.92 -3.66
CA LEU A 86 -1.03 -3.61 -4.52
C LEU A 86 -0.34 -2.65 -5.49
N LYS A 87 0.83 -3.03 -6.00
CA LYS A 87 1.51 -2.30 -7.06
C LYS A 87 0.71 -2.45 -8.35
N GLU A 88 0.36 -1.33 -8.98
CA GLU A 88 -0.25 -1.30 -10.31
C GLU A 88 0.50 -2.20 -11.30
N GLY A 89 -0.25 -3.00 -12.06
CA GLY A 89 0.28 -3.92 -13.07
C GLY A 89 1.09 -5.10 -12.51
N SER A 90 1.13 -5.31 -11.18
CA SER A 90 1.86 -6.45 -10.59
C SER A 90 1.21 -7.81 -10.82
N PHE A 91 -0.07 -7.82 -11.19
CA PHE A 91 -0.83 -9.02 -11.57
C PHE A 91 -1.80 -8.67 -12.69
N THR A 92 -1.92 -9.59 -13.65
CA THR A 92 -2.91 -9.57 -14.73
C THR A 92 -3.37 -11.01 -14.98
N HIS A 93 -4.68 -11.21 -15.09
CA HIS A 93 -5.30 -12.46 -15.52
C HIS A 93 -5.88 -12.26 -16.92
N GLU A 94 -5.12 -12.63 -17.95
CA GLU A 94 -5.41 -12.35 -19.36
C GLU A 94 -6.81 -12.80 -19.80
N GLU A 95 -7.26 -13.99 -19.35
CA GLU A 95 -8.56 -14.55 -19.75
C GLU A 95 -9.74 -13.67 -19.32
N SER A 96 -9.70 -13.11 -18.11
CA SER A 96 -10.80 -12.27 -17.58
C SER A 96 -10.54 -10.76 -17.73
N GLY A 97 -9.30 -10.37 -18.03
CA GLY A 97 -8.86 -8.98 -18.07
C GLY A 97 -8.71 -8.33 -16.69
N ILE A 98 -8.80 -9.11 -15.61
CA ILE A 98 -8.57 -8.60 -14.24
C ILE A 98 -7.10 -8.23 -14.11
N LYS A 99 -6.81 -7.07 -13.52
CA LYS A 99 -5.46 -6.61 -13.22
C LYS A 99 -5.41 -5.89 -11.88
N ILE A 100 -4.21 -5.55 -11.42
CA ILE A 100 -4.05 -4.52 -10.39
C ILE A 100 -4.12 -3.16 -11.08
N ASN A 101 -5.18 -2.41 -10.77
CA ASN A 101 -5.45 -1.12 -11.38
C ASN A 101 -4.54 0.01 -10.86
N ASN A 102 -4.74 1.20 -11.39
CA ASN A 102 -4.01 2.43 -11.02
C ASN A 102 -4.15 2.89 -9.55
N TYR A 103 -5.04 2.27 -8.76
CA TYR A 103 -5.18 2.49 -7.32
C TYR A 103 -4.71 1.30 -6.48
N GLY A 104 -4.15 0.27 -7.10
CA GLY A 104 -3.65 -0.91 -6.39
C GLY A 104 -4.72 -1.91 -5.97
N LEU A 105 -5.88 -1.89 -6.66
CA LEU A 105 -7.02 -2.78 -6.41
C LEU A 105 -7.17 -3.80 -7.53
N VAL A 106 -7.66 -5.00 -7.20
CA VAL A 106 -7.92 -6.07 -8.17
C VAL A 106 -9.19 -5.75 -8.94
N SER A 107 -9.08 -5.37 -10.20
CA SER A 107 -10.22 -4.90 -11.00
C SER A 107 -9.94 -5.06 -12.49
N LYS A 108 -10.99 -5.20 -13.30
CA LYS A 108 -10.90 -5.12 -14.77
C LYS A 108 -10.67 -3.68 -15.27
N TYR A 109 -11.03 -2.70 -14.45
CA TYR A 109 -11.05 -1.28 -14.80
C TYR A 109 -10.13 -0.44 -13.92
N ASP A 110 -9.57 0.61 -14.51
CA ASP A 110 -8.90 1.71 -13.81
C ASP A 110 -9.93 2.72 -13.27
N TYR A 111 -9.57 3.38 -12.17
CA TYR A 111 -10.45 4.31 -11.46
C TYR A 111 -9.96 5.77 -11.58
N PRO A 112 -10.86 6.76 -11.46
CA PRO A 112 -12.31 6.61 -11.47
C PRO A 112 -12.81 6.10 -12.84
N PHE A 113 -13.74 5.15 -12.83
CA PHE A 113 -14.38 4.65 -14.03
C PHE A 113 -15.47 5.62 -14.48
N ILE A 114 -15.40 6.05 -15.73
CA ILE A 114 -16.35 6.97 -16.35
C ILE A 114 -17.27 6.17 -17.27
N LYS A 115 -18.59 6.33 -17.11
CA LYS A 115 -19.57 5.70 -17.98
C LYS A 115 -19.35 6.11 -19.44
N THR A 116 -19.25 5.14 -20.33
CA THR A 116 -19.17 5.37 -21.78
C THR A 116 -20.55 5.49 -22.42
N ASN A 117 -21.60 4.99 -21.76
CA ASN A 117 -22.99 5.08 -22.22
C ASN A 117 -23.99 5.07 -21.05
N LYS A 118 -25.25 5.46 -21.30
CA LYS A 118 -26.31 5.56 -20.29
C LYS A 118 -26.88 4.20 -19.83
N ASN A 119 -26.55 3.12 -20.52
CA ASN A 119 -27.02 1.78 -20.17
C ASN A 119 -26.13 1.09 -19.13
N GLN A 120 -24.94 1.64 -18.85
CA GLN A 120 -24.04 1.15 -17.82
C GLN A 120 -24.60 1.39 -16.43
N PHE A 121 -24.57 0.33 -15.62
CA PHE A 121 -24.96 0.30 -14.22
C PHE A 121 -23.75 -0.09 -13.38
N ILE A 122 -23.17 0.87 -12.68
CA ILE A 122 -21.93 0.73 -11.92
C ILE A 122 -22.24 0.25 -10.51
N ILE A 123 -21.68 -0.91 -10.16
CA ILE A 123 -21.76 -1.52 -8.84
C ILE A 123 -20.37 -1.47 -8.19
N GLY A 124 -20.24 -0.70 -7.11
CA GLY A 124 -19.04 -0.72 -6.27
C GLY A 124 -19.15 -1.78 -5.20
N VAL A 125 -18.20 -2.71 -5.13
CA VAL A 125 -18.16 -3.79 -4.13
C VAL A 125 -17.01 -3.53 -3.16
N PHE A 126 -17.33 -3.36 -1.88
CA PHE A 126 -16.39 -3.00 -0.81
C PHE A 126 -16.28 -4.14 0.20
N GLY A 127 -15.09 -4.36 0.76
CA GLY A 127 -14.91 -5.41 1.77
C GLY A 127 -13.50 -5.98 1.87
N GLY A 128 -13.42 -7.13 2.55
CA GLY A 128 -12.21 -7.95 2.65
C GLY A 128 -12.07 -8.97 1.51
N SER A 129 -11.27 -10.02 1.75
CA SER A 129 -11.05 -11.15 0.83
C SER A 129 -12.34 -11.76 0.26
N VAL A 130 -13.39 -11.92 1.07
CA VAL A 130 -14.68 -12.48 0.63
C VAL A 130 -15.33 -11.63 -0.47
N ALA A 131 -15.30 -10.31 -0.29
CA ALA A 131 -15.85 -9.37 -1.27
C ALA A 131 -15.03 -9.39 -2.57
N ASN A 132 -13.71 -9.44 -2.44
CA ASN A 132 -12.79 -9.55 -3.57
C ASN A 132 -13.02 -10.84 -4.37
N ASP A 133 -13.19 -11.97 -3.70
CA ASP A 133 -13.44 -13.26 -4.35
C ASP A 133 -14.77 -13.27 -5.10
N ILE A 134 -15.81 -12.59 -4.59
CA ILE A 134 -17.08 -12.46 -5.31
C ILE A 134 -16.86 -11.72 -6.63
N VAL A 135 -16.12 -10.61 -6.64
CA VAL A 135 -15.85 -9.85 -7.87
C VAL A 135 -14.98 -10.67 -8.83
N VAL A 136 -13.85 -11.20 -8.36
CA VAL A 136 -12.92 -11.98 -9.19
C VAL A 136 -13.60 -13.19 -9.81
N ASN A 137 -14.36 -13.95 -9.03
CA ASN A 137 -15.09 -15.10 -9.56
C ASN A 137 -16.17 -14.69 -10.55
N SER A 138 -16.80 -13.54 -10.37
CA SER A 138 -17.79 -13.02 -11.33
C SER A 138 -17.17 -12.71 -12.68
N ASP A 139 -16.01 -12.04 -12.69
CA ASP A 139 -15.28 -11.69 -13.91
C ASP A 139 -14.71 -12.93 -14.62
N VAL A 140 -14.16 -13.89 -13.85
CA VAL A 140 -13.65 -15.15 -14.40
C VAL A 140 -14.79 -16.02 -14.95
N ASN A 141 -15.91 -16.14 -14.24
CA ASN A 141 -17.05 -16.91 -14.72
C ASN A 141 -17.65 -16.28 -15.98
N GLN A 142 -17.79 -14.95 -16.02
CA GLN A 142 -18.25 -14.25 -17.21
C GLN A 142 -17.34 -14.50 -18.42
N ALA A 143 -16.02 -14.42 -18.25
CA ALA A 143 -15.06 -14.71 -19.31
C ALA A 143 -15.16 -16.14 -19.87
N ARG A 144 -15.53 -17.10 -19.00
CA ARG A 144 -15.75 -18.50 -19.36
C ARG A 144 -17.16 -18.82 -19.87
N GLY A 145 -18.08 -17.85 -19.85
CA GLY A 145 -19.49 -18.07 -20.17
C GLY A 145 -20.24 -18.89 -19.11
N ASN A 146 -19.71 -18.96 -17.89
CA ASN A 146 -20.34 -19.62 -16.75
C ASN A 146 -21.32 -18.68 -16.04
N GLN A 147 -22.31 -19.25 -15.36
CA GLN A 147 -23.19 -18.47 -14.49
C GLN A 147 -22.43 -17.94 -13.26
N GLY A 148 -22.64 -16.67 -12.94
CA GLY A 148 -22.06 -16.01 -11.78
C GLY A 148 -22.98 -14.93 -11.21
N PHE A 149 -22.40 -14.07 -10.39
CA PHE A 149 -23.12 -12.99 -9.69
C PHE A 149 -23.85 -12.04 -10.66
N ILE A 150 -23.24 -11.70 -11.79
CA ILE A 150 -23.82 -10.80 -12.80
C ILE A 150 -25.09 -11.42 -13.42
N GLU A 151 -25.08 -12.73 -13.69
CA GLU A 151 -26.23 -13.45 -14.22
C GLU A 151 -27.41 -13.44 -13.25
N TYR A 152 -27.15 -13.57 -11.94
CA TYR A 152 -28.19 -13.42 -10.91
C TYR A 152 -28.74 -12.01 -10.85
N LEU A 153 -27.88 -10.98 -10.94
CA LEU A 153 -28.33 -9.59 -11.00
C LEU A 153 -29.23 -9.33 -12.22
N LYS A 154 -28.94 -9.93 -13.37
CA LYS A 154 -29.77 -9.81 -14.58
C LYS A 154 -31.14 -10.50 -14.49
N GLN A 155 -31.39 -11.32 -13.46
CA GLN A 155 -32.73 -11.85 -13.19
C GLN A 155 -33.66 -10.78 -12.60
N ILE A 156 -33.11 -9.69 -12.07
CA ILE A 156 -33.87 -8.56 -11.56
C ILE A 156 -34.40 -7.76 -12.77
N PRO A 157 -35.73 -7.55 -12.92
CA PRO A 157 -36.31 -6.91 -14.10
C PRO A 157 -35.70 -5.55 -14.46
N GLN A 158 -35.33 -4.75 -13.46
CA GLN A 158 -34.74 -3.43 -13.64
C GLN A 158 -33.29 -3.45 -14.15
N LEU A 159 -32.60 -4.59 -13.99
CA LEU A 159 -31.18 -4.76 -14.34
C LEU A 159 -30.98 -5.67 -15.57
N LYS A 160 -32.02 -6.37 -16.01
CA LYS A 160 -31.97 -7.37 -17.09
C LYS A 160 -31.25 -6.89 -18.35
N ASP A 161 -31.58 -5.67 -18.81
CA ASP A 161 -31.05 -5.10 -20.04
C ASP A 161 -29.86 -4.13 -19.79
N LYS A 162 -29.41 -4.00 -18.54
CA LYS A 162 -28.29 -3.13 -18.17
C LYS A 162 -26.95 -3.77 -18.47
N GLU A 163 -26.00 -2.92 -18.84
CA GLU A 163 -24.58 -3.29 -18.87
C GLU A 163 -24.03 -3.15 -17.45
N ILE A 164 -23.93 -4.28 -16.74
CA ILE A 164 -23.44 -4.30 -15.36
C ILE A 164 -21.92 -4.14 -15.35
N ILE A 165 -21.44 -3.08 -14.71
CA ILE A 165 -20.01 -2.81 -14.48
C ILE A 165 -19.74 -3.02 -13.00
N ILE A 166 -18.89 -3.98 -12.66
CA ILE A 166 -18.47 -4.22 -11.27
C ILE A 166 -17.09 -3.61 -11.04
N LEU A 167 -16.99 -2.76 -10.02
CA LEU A 167 -15.75 -2.14 -9.56
C LEU A 167 -15.43 -2.69 -8.17
N SER A 168 -14.28 -3.35 -8.02
CA SER A 168 -13.80 -3.85 -6.73
C SER A 168 -13.08 -2.76 -5.94
N PHE A 169 -13.57 -2.53 -4.73
CA PHE A 169 -12.92 -1.80 -3.65
C PHE A 169 -12.71 -2.75 -2.47
N ALA A 170 -12.31 -3.98 -2.78
CA ALA A 170 -12.07 -5.02 -1.81
C ALA A 170 -10.61 -5.49 -1.87
N SER A 171 -10.05 -5.83 -0.72
CA SER A 171 -8.68 -6.33 -0.61
C SER A 171 -8.52 -7.20 0.63
N GLY A 172 -7.60 -8.17 0.55
CA GLY A 172 -7.21 -9.17 1.56
C GLY A 172 -7.69 -8.95 3.00
N GLY A 173 -6.83 -8.69 3.97
CA GLY A 173 -7.22 -8.47 5.37
C GLY A 173 -7.90 -7.11 5.66
N TYR A 174 -8.65 -6.52 4.73
CA TYR A 174 -9.36 -5.26 5.02
C TYR A 174 -10.41 -5.47 6.10
N LYS A 175 -10.47 -4.50 7.02
CA LYS A 175 -11.34 -4.45 8.19
C LYS A 175 -12.11 -3.15 8.20
N GLN A 176 -13.03 -2.99 9.15
CA GLN A 176 -13.59 -1.68 9.46
C GLN A 176 -12.54 -0.81 10.18
N PRO A 177 -12.42 0.49 9.82
CA PRO A 177 -13.29 1.28 8.93
C PRO A 177 -12.77 1.47 7.49
N GLN A 178 -11.82 0.65 7.00
CA GLN A 178 -11.15 0.89 5.71
C GLN A 178 -12.12 1.03 4.52
N GLN A 179 -13.19 0.24 4.46
CA GLN A 179 -14.18 0.28 3.38
C GLN A 179 -14.89 1.64 3.30
N LEU A 180 -15.23 2.21 4.45
CA LEU A 180 -15.90 3.51 4.55
C LEU A 180 -14.96 4.64 4.09
N LEU A 181 -13.68 4.58 4.47
CA LEU A 181 -12.68 5.55 4.03
C LEU A 181 -12.51 5.51 2.50
N MET A 182 -12.46 4.32 1.94
CA MET A 182 -12.31 4.13 0.49
C MET A 182 -13.55 4.63 -0.27
N LEU A 183 -14.76 4.31 0.20
CA LEU A 183 -16.00 4.82 -0.39
C LEU A 183 -16.01 6.36 -0.40
N ASN A 184 -15.70 6.98 0.74
CA ASN A 184 -15.67 8.45 0.85
C ASN A 184 -14.62 9.06 -0.09
N TYR A 185 -13.43 8.47 -0.17
CA TYR A 185 -12.39 8.94 -1.08
C TYR A 185 -12.88 8.92 -2.53
N PHE A 186 -13.42 7.79 -3.01
CA PHE A 186 -13.83 7.66 -4.40
C PHE A 186 -15.02 8.54 -4.75
N LEU A 187 -15.99 8.70 -3.84
CA LEU A 187 -17.05 9.69 -4.00
C LEU A 187 -16.49 11.12 -4.12
N SER A 188 -15.48 11.47 -3.31
CA SER A 188 -14.89 12.81 -3.31
C SER A 188 -14.14 13.17 -4.59
N ILE A 189 -13.58 12.18 -5.28
CA ILE A 189 -12.88 12.37 -6.57
C ILE A 189 -13.80 12.13 -7.78
N GLY A 190 -15.11 11.98 -7.56
CA GLY A 190 -16.12 11.92 -8.62
C GLY A 190 -16.40 10.53 -9.19
N GLN A 191 -16.00 9.45 -8.51
CA GLN A 191 -16.48 8.11 -8.89
C GLN A 191 -17.99 8.02 -8.69
N GLU A 192 -18.71 7.72 -9.76
CA GLU A 192 -20.15 7.47 -9.70
C GLU A 192 -20.43 5.99 -9.38
N PHE A 193 -21.46 5.75 -8.59
CA PHE A 193 -22.01 4.42 -8.30
C PHE A 193 -23.53 4.47 -8.47
N ASP A 194 -24.10 3.45 -9.13
CA ASP A 194 -25.55 3.24 -9.12
C ASP A 194 -25.97 2.32 -7.95
N LEU A 195 -25.05 1.46 -7.49
CA LEU A 195 -25.21 0.60 -6.32
C LEU A 195 -23.87 0.44 -5.61
N VAL A 196 -23.92 0.44 -4.28
CA VAL A 196 -22.78 0.09 -3.41
C VAL A 196 -23.15 -1.15 -2.60
N ILE A 197 -22.28 -2.17 -2.63
CA ILE A 197 -22.42 -3.39 -1.85
C ILE A 197 -21.23 -3.46 -0.91
N ASN A 198 -21.48 -3.48 0.40
CA ASN A 198 -20.44 -3.70 1.41
C ASN A 198 -20.56 -5.11 1.99
N ILE A 199 -19.51 -5.90 1.88
CA ILE A 199 -19.44 -7.28 2.39
C ILE A 199 -18.30 -7.35 3.40
N ASP A 200 -18.67 -7.42 4.67
CA ASP A 200 -17.77 -7.09 5.77
C ASP A 200 -18.10 -7.88 7.06
N GLY A 201 -17.21 -7.83 8.05
CA GLY A 201 -17.40 -8.47 9.37
C GLY A 201 -16.67 -9.81 9.54
N PHE A 202 -16.22 -10.44 8.45
CA PHE A 202 -15.49 -11.71 8.54
C PHE A 202 -14.17 -11.55 9.28
N ASN A 203 -13.37 -10.55 8.91
CA ASN A 203 -12.04 -10.34 9.49
C ASN A 203 -12.11 -9.89 10.96
N GLU A 204 -13.16 -9.17 11.34
CA GLU A 204 -13.42 -8.77 12.73
C GLU A 204 -13.76 -9.99 13.57
N VAL A 205 -14.63 -10.89 13.10
CA VAL A 205 -15.04 -12.06 13.90
C VAL A 205 -13.96 -13.13 13.91
N ALA A 206 -13.42 -13.49 12.76
CA ALA A 206 -12.49 -14.60 12.62
C ALA A 206 -11.12 -14.27 13.22
N LEU A 207 -10.54 -13.11 12.90
CA LEU A 207 -9.20 -12.75 13.35
C LEU A 207 -9.19 -12.34 14.82
N SER A 208 -10.24 -11.67 15.33
CA SER A 208 -10.30 -11.37 16.77
C SER A 208 -10.40 -12.64 17.62
N TYR A 209 -11.12 -13.67 17.16
CA TYR A 209 -11.14 -14.96 17.84
C TYR A 209 -9.75 -15.59 17.87
N GLN A 210 -9.03 -15.60 16.74
CA GLN A 210 -7.67 -16.14 16.66
C GLN A 210 -6.68 -15.35 17.53
N ASN A 211 -6.70 -14.02 17.45
CA ASN A 211 -5.84 -13.15 18.27
C ASN A 211 -6.08 -13.39 19.76
N ASN A 212 -7.33 -13.55 20.20
CA ASN A 212 -7.67 -13.86 21.59
C ASN A 212 -7.15 -15.24 22.04
N GLN A 213 -7.26 -16.27 21.19
CA GLN A 213 -6.70 -17.59 21.48
C GLN A 213 -5.17 -17.54 21.63
N GLU A 214 -4.52 -16.73 20.79
CA GLU A 214 -3.06 -16.55 20.78
C GLU A 214 -2.56 -15.53 21.83
N ARG A 215 -3.46 -14.87 22.57
CA ARG A 215 -3.15 -13.80 23.54
C ARG A 215 -2.34 -12.65 22.93
N ILE A 216 -2.59 -12.37 21.66
CA ILE A 216 -2.03 -11.20 20.98
C ILE A 216 -2.78 -9.97 21.52
N ASP A 217 -2.03 -8.94 21.92
CA ASP A 217 -2.64 -7.69 22.36
C ASP A 217 -3.45 -7.08 21.19
N LEU A 218 -4.61 -6.50 21.48
CA LEU A 218 -5.51 -5.92 20.47
C LEU A 218 -4.86 -4.74 19.72
N SER A 219 -3.75 -4.22 20.24
CA SER A 219 -2.93 -3.20 19.59
C SER A 219 -2.02 -3.75 18.46
N GLU A 220 -1.83 -5.07 18.37
CA GLU A 220 -1.01 -5.75 17.37
C GLU A 220 -1.88 -6.72 16.57
N ASP A 221 -1.96 -6.53 15.25
CA ASP A 221 -2.81 -7.34 14.39
C ASP A 221 -1.95 -8.25 13.49
N ARG A 222 -2.27 -9.54 13.46
CA ARG A 222 -1.55 -10.48 12.60
C ARG A 222 -2.00 -10.29 11.15
N LEU A 223 -1.08 -9.90 10.27
CA LEU A 223 -1.30 -9.97 8.83
C LEU A 223 -1.34 -11.46 8.43
N VAL A 224 -2.40 -11.86 7.73
CA VAL A 224 -2.63 -13.25 7.29
C VAL A 224 -1.46 -13.70 6.39
N GLY A 225 -0.60 -14.58 6.88
CA GLY A 225 0.56 -15.04 6.09
C GLY A 225 1.59 -15.95 6.77
N LYS A 226 1.28 -16.58 7.90
CA LYS A 226 2.18 -17.58 8.52
C LYS A 226 1.45 -18.91 8.66
N GLU A 227 1.45 -19.68 7.57
CA GLU A 227 1.45 -21.16 7.62
C GLU A 227 2.89 -21.64 7.45
#